data_AF-Q64DA8-F1
#
_entry.id   AF-Q64DA8-F1
#
_cell.length_a   1.000
_cell.length_b   1.000
_cell.length_c   1.000
_cell.angle_alpha   90.00
_cell.angle_beta   90.00
_cell.angle_gamma   90.00
#
_symmetry.space_group_name_H-M   'P 1'
#
loop_
_entity.id
_entity.type
_entity.pdbx_description
1 polymer ?
#
loop_
_entity_poly.entity_id
_entity_poly.type
_entity_poly.pdbx_seq_one_letter_code
_entity_poly.pdbx_strand_id
1 'polypeptide(L)'
;MNSGVVDWLSTASNLTAQLLNYHLTIRLCNQKGGTVSDWEPKIIAFLCNWCSYGAADLAGVSRMQYPPNIRVIRVPCSGRISPKFILSAFRNGADGVWVSG
;
A
#
# COMPACT_ATOMS: atom_id res chain seq x y z
N MET A 1 11.16 -32.63 54.92
CA MET A 1 12.53 -32.64 54.36
C MET A 1 12.41 -33.04 52.89
N ASN A 2 11.81 -32.22 52.04
CA ASN A 2 12.20 -30.88 51.55
C ASN A 2 12.80 -30.99 50.13
N SER A 3 12.01 -30.47 49.19
CA SER A 3 12.41 -29.40 48.25
C SER A 3 13.42 -29.72 47.14
N GLY A 4 13.23 -30.82 46.39
CA GLY A 4 14.09 -31.12 45.23
C GLY A 4 13.48 -30.97 43.83
N VAL A 5 12.15 -30.99 43.66
CA VAL A 5 11.55 -31.27 42.33
C VAL A 5 10.50 -30.25 41.88
N VAL A 6 10.11 -29.29 42.71
CA VAL A 6 9.00 -28.36 42.40
C VAL A 6 9.41 -27.04 41.71
N ASP A 7 10.69 -26.81 41.40
CA ASP A 7 11.13 -25.56 40.75
C ASP A 7 11.30 -25.64 39.22
N TRP A 8 11.35 -26.84 38.60
CA TRP A 8 11.60 -26.95 37.15
C TRP A 8 10.38 -26.66 36.26
N LEU A 9 9.16 -26.79 36.80
CA LEU A 9 7.92 -26.50 36.04
C LEU A 9 7.58 -24.99 36.00
N SER A 10 8.19 -24.17 36.85
CA SER A 10 8.04 -22.70 36.83
C SER A 10 9.11 -21.99 35.98
N THR A 11 10.24 -22.64 35.71
CA THR A 11 11.26 -22.12 34.77
C THR A 11 10.94 -22.44 33.31
N ALA A 12 10.22 -23.54 33.05
CA ALA A 12 9.80 -23.93 31.70
C ALA A 12 8.67 -23.06 31.12
N SER A 13 7.81 -22.46 31.96
CA SER A 13 6.78 -21.50 31.53
C SER A 13 7.35 -20.11 31.22
N ASN A 14 8.49 -19.73 31.82
CA ASN A 14 9.14 -18.43 31.57
C ASN A 14 9.98 -18.40 30.29
N LEU A 15 10.47 -19.55 29.79
CA LEU A 15 11.21 -19.62 28.52
C LEU A 15 10.28 -19.69 27.29
N THR A 16 9.08 -20.27 27.42
CA THR A 16 8.05 -20.20 26.36
C THR A 16 7.42 -18.81 26.26
N ALA A 17 7.29 -18.10 27.39
CA ALA A 17 6.89 -16.69 27.40
C ALA A 17 7.94 -15.74 26.78
N GLN A 18 9.23 -16.08 26.88
CA GLN A 18 10.30 -15.30 26.23
C GLN A 18 10.36 -15.53 24.72
N LEU A 19 10.06 -16.73 24.21
CA LEU A 19 10.07 -17.02 22.77
C LEU A 19 8.84 -16.48 21.99
N LEU A 20 7.71 -16.23 22.67
CA LEU A 20 6.55 -15.57 22.06
C LEU A 20 6.70 -14.04 21.91
N ASN A 21 7.66 -13.42 22.63
CA ASN A 21 7.90 -11.98 22.54
C ASN A 21 8.82 -11.56 21.38
N TYR A 22 9.62 -12.47 20.81
CA TYR A 22 10.34 -12.18 19.55
C TYR A 22 9.41 -12.22 18.33
N HIS A 23 8.24 -12.85 18.46
CA HIS A 23 7.21 -12.89 17.42
C HIS A 23 6.21 -11.72 17.51
N LEU A 24 6.52 -10.66 18.28
CA LEU A 24 5.63 -9.52 18.51
C LEU A 24 6.26 -8.13 18.28
N THR A 25 7.51 -8.04 17.80
CA THR A 25 8.16 -6.74 17.47
C THR A 25 8.34 -6.50 15.96
N ILE A 26 7.57 -7.17 15.11
CA ILE A 26 7.26 -6.74 13.72
C ILE A 26 5.81 -6.25 13.68
N ARG A 27 5.38 -5.57 14.74
CA ARG A 27 4.34 -4.56 14.64
C ARG A 27 5.04 -3.22 14.71
N LEU A 28 5.17 -2.57 13.56
CA LEU A 28 4.80 -1.17 13.36
C LEU A 28 4.83 -0.85 11.86
N CYS A 29 3.77 -0.18 11.39
CA CYS A 29 3.62 0.49 10.08
C CYS A 29 3.29 -0.35 8.83
N ASN A 30 2.24 -1.20 8.86
CA ASN A 30 1.42 -1.37 7.65
C ASN A 30 -0.05 -1.70 7.97
N GLN A 31 -0.67 -0.87 8.81
CA GLN A 31 -2.11 -0.92 9.09
C GLN A 31 -2.87 0.07 8.20
N LYS A 32 -2.88 -0.17 6.89
CA LYS A 32 -4.00 0.28 6.04
C LYS A 32 -4.65 -0.92 5.35
N GLY A 33 -4.94 -1.96 6.12
CA GLY A 33 -5.96 -2.94 5.79
C GLY A 33 -7.28 -2.49 6.38
N GLY A 34 -7.90 -1.45 5.80
CA GLY A 34 -9.25 -1.05 6.16
C GLY A 34 -10.25 -2.07 5.64
N THR A 35 -11.11 -2.58 6.53
CA THR A 35 -12.23 -3.43 6.16
C THR A 35 -13.18 -2.66 5.26
N VAL A 36 -13.41 -3.24 4.09
CA VAL A 36 -14.04 -2.69 2.89
C VAL A 36 -15.55 -2.71 3.07
N SER A 37 -16.20 -1.57 3.31
CA SER A 37 -17.65 -1.52 3.16
C SER A 37 -18.20 -0.29 2.44
N ASP A 38 -17.40 0.73 2.10
CA ASP A 38 -17.78 1.82 1.14
C ASP A 38 -16.61 2.80 0.82
N TRP A 39 -15.36 2.34 0.82
CA TRP A 39 -14.21 3.21 0.50
C TRP A 39 -13.79 3.05 -0.96
N GLU A 40 -13.93 4.13 -1.76
CA GLU A 40 -13.48 4.18 -3.15
C GLU A 40 -12.08 4.82 -3.23
N PRO A 41 -11.03 4.09 -3.65
CA PRO A 41 -9.67 4.62 -3.75
C PRO A 41 -9.58 5.72 -4.79
N LYS A 42 -9.00 6.88 -4.45
CA LYS A 42 -8.76 7.95 -5.41
C LYS A 42 -7.38 7.80 -6.03
N ILE A 43 -7.33 7.38 -7.30
CA ILE A 43 -6.07 7.17 -8.02
C ILE A 43 -5.84 8.31 -9.02
N ILE A 44 -4.68 8.96 -8.93
CA ILE A 44 -4.24 9.95 -9.92
C ILE A 44 -3.25 9.29 -10.87
N ALA A 45 -3.53 9.32 -12.17
CA ALA A 45 -2.67 8.76 -13.20
C ALA A 45 -2.03 9.87 -14.05
N PHE A 46 -0.70 9.95 -14.06
CA PHE A 46 0.05 10.79 -14.98
C PHE A 46 0.38 9.99 -16.23
N LEU A 47 -0.25 10.34 -17.35
CA LEU A 47 -0.07 9.65 -18.62
C LEU A 47 0.67 10.56 -19.61
N CYS A 48 1.71 10.01 -20.24
CA CYS A 48 2.39 10.73 -21.31
C CYS A 48 1.49 10.87 -22.54
N ASN A 49 1.69 11.96 -23.26
CA ASN A 49 0.91 12.32 -24.43
C ASN A 49 1.00 11.29 -25.57
N TRP A 50 2.19 10.70 -25.75
CA TRP A 50 2.52 9.97 -26.97
C TRP A 50 2.22 8.47 -26.90
N CYS A 51 2.42 7.84 -25.73
CA CYS A 51 2.26 6.41 -25.56
C CYS A 51 1.09 6.09 -24.64
N SER A 52 1.17 6.48 -23.36
CA SER A 52 0.22 6.04 -22.34
C SER A 52 -1.17 6.67 -22.47
N TYR A 53 -1.25 7.93 -22.90
CA TYR A 53 -2.54 8.58 -23.16
C TYR A 53 -3.21 7.96 -24.40
N GLY A 54 -2.45 7.65 -25.46
CA GLY A 54 -2.94 6.92 -26.62
C GLY A 54 -3.42 5.50 -26.28
N ALA A 55 -2.75 4.81 -25.35
CA ALA A 55 -3.20 3.52 -24.85
C ALA A 55 -4.51 3.64 -24.05
N ALA A 56 -4.68 4.71 -23.26
CA ALA A 56 -5.94 4.99 -22.58
C ALA A 56 -7.08 5.32 -23.55
N ASP A 57 -6.79 6.07 -24.62
CA ASP A 57 -7.74 6.33 -25.70
C ASP A 57 -8.14 5.03 -26.42
N LEU A 58 -7.17 4.15 -26.70
CA LEU A 58 -7.43 2.82 -27.27
C LEU A 58 -8.28 1.97 -26.34
N ALA A 59 -8.05 2.02 -25.02
CA ALA A 59 -8.88 1.33 -24.05
C ALA A 59 -10.35 1.81 -24.09
N GLY A 60 -10.56 3.11 -24.30
CA GLY A 60 -11.89 3.68 -24.53
C GLY A 60 -12.52 3.20 -25.84
N VAL A 61 -11.79 3.22 -26.95
CA VAL A 61 -12.25 2.76 -28.26
C VAL A 61 -12.59 1.27 -28.25
N SER A 62 -11.76 0.46 -27.59
CA SER A 62 -11.97 -0.97 -27.40
C SER A 62 -13.05 -1.31 -26.36
N ARG A 63 -13.66 -0.29 -25.72
CA ARG A 63 -14.71 -0.44 -24.70
C ARG A 63 -14.30 -1.32 -23.52
N MET A 64 -13.00 -1.30 -23.19
CA MET A 64 -12.48 -2.02 -22.03
C MET A 64 -13.02 -1.38 -20.76
N GLN A 65 -13.70 -2.17 -19.93
CA GLN A 65 -14.26 -1.69 -18.67
C GLN A 65 -13.16 -1.61 -17.61
N TYR A 66 -13.08 -0.47 -16.95
CA TYR A 66 -12.19 -0.22 -15.82
C TYR A 66 -12.95 0.57 -14.75
N PRO A 67 -12.54 0.49 -13.48
CA PRO A 67 -13.19 1.23 -12.41
C PRO A 67 -13.06 2.76 -12.63
N PRO A 68 -14.10 3.56 -12.35
CA PRO A 68 -14.14 5.01 -12.62
C PRO A 68 -13.29 5.85 -11.64
N ASN A 69 -12.43 5.20 -10.87
CA ASN A 69 -11.71 5.78 -9.73
C ASN A 69 -10.34 6.36 -10.10
N ILE A 70 -9.93 6.17 -11.36
CA ILE A 70 -8.71 6.72 -11.94
C ILE A 70 -9.01 8.06 -12.59
N ARG A 71 -8.24 9.09 -12.22
CA ARG A 71 -8.28 10.41 -12.87
C ARG A 71 -6.98 10.64 -13.62
N VAL A 72 -7.09 10.82 -14.93
CA VAL A 72 -5.96 10.98 -15.84
C VAL A 72 -5.53 12.45 -15.92
N ILE A 73 -4.24 12.69 -15.75
CA ILE A 73 -3.56 13.97 -15.99
C ILE A 73 -2.61 13.77 -17.16
N ARG A 74 -2.85 14.52 -18.25
CA ARG A 74 -2.01 14.47 -19.45
C ARG A 74 -0.75 15.31 -19.26
N VAL A 75 0.40 14.72 -19.57
CA VAL A 75 1.71 15.39 -19.59
C VAL A 75 2.38 15.18 -20.95
N PRO A 76 3.24 16.10 -21.43
CA PRO A 76 3.88 15.95 -22.74
C PRO A 76 4.78 14.70 -22.84
N CYS A 77 5.48 14.33 -21.76
CA CYS A 77 6.31 13.13 -21.66
C CYS A 77 6.48 12.74 -20.19
N SER A 78 6.80 11.47 -19.90
CA SER A 78 7.08 10.97 -18.54
C SER A 78 8.23 11.73 -17.87
N GLY A 79 9.19 12.24 -18.64
CA GLY A 79 10.29 13.07 -18.13
C GLY A 79 9.84 14.39 -17.49
N ARG A 80 8.60 14.83 -17.71
CA ARG A 80 8.06 16.05 -17.05
C ARG A 80 7.63 15.79 -15.61
N ILE A 81 7.41 14.52 -15.22
CA ILE A 81 7.04 14.17 -13.84
C ILE A 81 8.26 14.38 -12.93
N SER A 82 8.14 15.36 -12.04
CA SER A 82 9.01 15.51 -10.88
C SER A 82 8.35 14.91 -9.62
N PRO A 83 9.14 14.45 -8.63
CA PRO A 83 8.60 13.95 -7.37
C PRO A 83 7.69 14.95 -6.64
N LYS A 84 7.84 16.25 -6.89
CA LYS A 84 6.98 17.31 -6.33
C LYS A 84 5.51 17.13 -6.73
N PHE A 85 5.23 16.66 -7.95
CA PHE A 85 3.86 16.39 -8.40
C PHE A 85 3.26 15.20 -7.66
N ILE A 86 4.03 14.12 -7.48
CA ILE A 86 3.62 12.93 -6.73
C ILE A 86 3.30 13.30 -5.28
N LEU A 87 4.18 14.05 -4.61
CA LEU A 87 3.96 14.52 -3.25
C LEU A 87 2.78 15.49 -3.14
N SER A 88 2.55 16.32 -4.16
CA SER A 88 1.36 17.19 -4.19
C SER A 88 0.08 16.38 -4.34
N ALA A 89 0.08 15.31 -5.14
CA ALA A 89 -1.07 14.43 -5.30
C ALA A 89 -1.43 13.74 -3.96
N PHE A 90 -0.44 13.22 -3.24
CA PHE A 90 -0.67 12.64 -1.91
C PHE A 90 -1.16 13.69 -0.90
N ARG A 91 -0.62 14.92 -0.91
CA ARG A 91 -1.12 16.01 -0.06
C ARG A 91 -2.56 16.41 -0.35
N ASN A 92 -3.00 16.28 -1.60
CA ASN A 92 -4.38 16.54 -2.02
C ASN A 92 -5.34 15.37 -1.73
N GLY A 93 -4.88 14.33 -1.03
CA GLY A 93 -5.71 13.18 -0.66
C GLY A 93 -5.86 12.13 -1.74
N ALA A 94 -4.86 11.97 -2.62
CA ALA A 94 -4.76 10.79 -3.48
C ALA A 94 -4.33 9.58 -2.65
N ASP A 95 -4.99 8.45 -2.86
CA ASP A 95 -4.66 7.18 -2.20
C ASP A 95 -3.58 6.42 -2.96
N GLY A 96 -3.48 6.67 -4.27
CA GLY A 96 -2.47 6.12 -5.15
C GLY A 96 -2.10 7.08 -6.27
N VAL A 97 -0.85 6.97 -6.74
CA VAL A 97 -0.34 7.69 -7.90
C VAL A 97 0.24 6.69 -8.88
N TRP A 98 -0.25 6.72 -10.12
CA TRP A 98 0.29 5.94 -11.23
C TRP A 98 1.00 6.88 -12.20
N VAL A 99 2.24 6.57 -12.57
CA VAL A 99 2.96 7.26 -13.64
C VAL A 99 3.28 6.25 -14.73
N SER A 100 2.91 6.55 -15.98
CA SER A 100 3.33 5.77 -17.15
C SER A 100 3.76 6.69 -18.30
N GLY A 101 4.75 6.20 -19.04
CA GLY A 101 5.45 6.88 -20.12
C GLY A 101 5.49 6.05 -21.38
#